data_AF-A0AB38S8R1-F1
#
_entry.id   AF-A0AB38S8R1-F1
#
_cell.length_a   1.000
_cell.length_b   1.000
_cell.length_c   1.000
_cell.angle_alpha   90.00
_cell.angle_beta   90.00
_cell.angle_gamma   90.00
#
_symmetry.space_group_name_H-M   'P 1'
#
loop_
_entity.id
_entity.type
_entity.pdbx_description
1 polymer ?
#
loop_
_entity_poly.entity_id
_entity_poly.type
_entity_poly.pdbx_seq_one_letter_code
_entity_poly.pdbx_strand_id
1 'polypeptide(L)'
;MAKAIVDPILAERGIVSTDQLKLTGGEARTALFYLEMQWRDENTAKGLTRSCYEALVKVALRGTDSEHRISREEVYERVRDLLPHYSIEQLKPFVDTALGRLSKQAIRHWPKLDEFNLSFEELQRIGDSAAGIELLRSDFKKEILTALTEAEGVTIRDIDAIAELTISLVEKLFLRRGEEFAACVARDTPPEVNEIDLKDVIVANLPAKVDIKGRNAVSVLQSVISNLLNSPSSATAEYVNILSDAYTLFAFLAETPDVQAVTKKLFSYGEIWLDTSVILPVIAEQAYPEGLRPFATMLLQARKIGLKLLITPGIIEEIERHLNRCVVYDKSPSWEGRVPFVYGQYALAGRPTGGFRAWAEQFFGNQNPEKDIADYLSGEFGVELEEIPPESYATFLRNL
;
A
#
# COMPACT_ATOMS: atom_id res chain seq x y z
N MET A 1 13.13 -32.13 -13.14
CA MET A 1 14.25 -31.43 -12.49
C MET A 1 13.79 -30.41 -11.43
N ALA A 2 12.64 -29.75 -11.58
CA ALA A 2 12.07 -28.86 -10.55
C ALA A 2 11.72 -29.56 -9.20
N LYS A 3 11.23 -30.81 -9.22
CA LYS A 3 10.92 -31.59 -8.00
C LYS A 3 12.09 -31.83 -7.04
N ALA A 4 13.34 -31.85 -7.52
CA ALA A 4 14.48 -32.25 -6.70
C ALA A 4 15.09 -31.08 -5.88
N ILE A 5 14.71 -29.84 -6.18
CA ILE A 5 15.24 -28.62 -5.55
C ILE A 5 14.15 -27.91 -4.74
N VAL A 6 12.89 -28.00 -5.18
CA VAL A 6 11.75 -27.29 -4.56
C VAL A 6 11.35 -27.94 -3.23
N ASP A 7 11.24 -29.28 -3.17
CA ASP A 7 10.76 -29.98 -1.98
C ASP A 7 11.67 -29.85 -0.73
N PRO A 8 13.02 -29.90 -0.84
CA PRO A 8 13.91 -29.74 0.31
C PRO A 8 13.90 -28.32 0.88
N ILE A 9 13.84 -27.29 0.01
CA ILE A 9 13.89 -25.87 0.41
C ILE A 9 12.59 -25.44 1.10
N LEU A 10 11.45 -25.98 0.67
CA LEU A 10 10.14 -25.71 1.29
C LEU A 10 9.98 -26.41 2.65
N ALA A 11 10.56 -27.60 2.82
CA ALA A 11 10.56 -28.33 4.07
C ALA A 11 11.49 -27.71 5.12
N GLU A 12 12.69 -27.28 4.72
CA GLU A 12 13.70 -26.69 5.62
C GLU A 12 13.28 -25.33 6.21
N ARG A 13 12.35 -24.61 5.55
CA ARG A 13 11.83 -23.30 5.98
C ARG A 13 10.45 -23.32 6.64
N GLY A 14 9.93 -24.49 6.99
CA GLY A 14 8.66 -24.62 7.71
C GLY A 14 7.40 -24.34 6.87
N ILE A 15 7.52 -24.23 5.55
CA ILE A 15 6.38 -24.05 4.62
C ILE A 15 5.59 -25.38 4.49
N VAL A 16 6.07 -26.49 5.06
CA VAL A 16 5.38 -27.80 5.09
C VAL A 16 5.30 -28.39 6.52
N SER A 17 5.61 -27.63 7.57
CA SER A 17 5.60 -28.18 8.95
C SER A 17 4.23 -28.08 9.61
N THR A 18 3.78 -29.20 10.18
CA THR A 18 2.43 -29.49 10.69
C THR A 18 2.15 -29.01 12.11
N ASP A 19 2.98 -28.17 12.71
CA ASP A 19 2.91 -27.90 14.15
C ASP A 19 2.87 -26.41 14.51
N GLN A 20 1.86 -26.09 15.34
CA GLN A 20 1.68 -24.94 16.23
C GLN A 20 0.88 -23.72 15.74
N LEU A 21 -0.44 -23.86 15.95
CA LEU A 21 -1.45 -22.81 16.14
C LEU A 21 -1.06 -21.82 17.24
N LYS A 22 -0.48 -20.69 16.83
CA LYS A 22 -0.49 -19.38 17.50
C LYS A 22 0.19 -18.40 16.54
N LEU A 23 -0.58 -17.47 15.97
CA LEU A 23 -0.18 -16.52 14.94
C LEU A 23 1.17 -15.85 15.24
N THR A 24 2.23 -16.45 14.70
CA THR A 24 3.52 -15.83 14.47
C THR A 24 3.58 -15.44 12.99
N GLY A 25 4.44 -14.49 12.61
CA GLY A 25 4.49 -13.91 11.26
C GLY A 25 4.64 -14.88 10.07
N GLY A 26 4.76 -16.20 10.27
CA GLY A 26 4.72 -17.22 9.22
C GLY A 26 3.30 -17.61 8.74
N GLU A 27 2.31 -17.61 9.63
CA GLU A 27 0.92 -17.95 9.29
C GLU A 27 0.20 -16.79 8.59
N ALA A 28 0.44 -15.55 9.06
CA ALA A 28 0.03 -14.33 8.38
C ALA A 28 0.60 -14.28 6.96
N ARG A 29 1.90 -14.61 6.78
CA ARG A 29 2.55 -14.74 5.45
C ARG A 29 1.93 -15.82 4.57
N THR A 30 1.44 -16.90 5.15
CA THR A 30 0.75 -17.93 4.38
C THR A 30 -0.61 -17.41 3.93
N ALA A 31 -1.42 -16.83 4.81
CA ALA A 31 -2.68 -16.21 4.42
C ALA A 31 -2.49 -15.09 3.38
N LEU A 32 -1.45 -14.27 3.54
CA LEU A 32 -0.97 -13.24 2.62
C LEU A 32 -0.69 -13.81 1.22
N PHE A 33 0.00 -14.94 1.16
CA PHE A 33 0.35 -15.65 -0.07
C PHE A 33 -0.91 -16.12 -0.82
N TYR A 34 -1.88 -16.71 -0.12
CA TYR A 34 -3.14 -17.15 -0.75
C TYR A 34 -4.03 -15.98 -1.18
N LEU A 35 -4.02 -14.88 -0.42
CA LEU A 35 -4.74 -13.65 -0.76
C LEU A 35 -4.19 -13.03 -2.05
N GLU A 36 -2.88 -12.94 -2.18
CA GLU A 36 -2.23 -12.41 -3.39
C GLU A 36 -2.48 -13.28 -4.62
N MET A 37 -2.35 -14.61 -4.49
CA MET A 37 -2.60 -15.53 -5.59
C MET A 37 -4.00 -15.35 -6.18
N GLN A 38 -4.97 -15.10 -5.30
CA GLN A 38 -6.35 -14.95 -5.70
C GLN A 38 -6.66 -13.54 -6.24
N TRP A 39 -5.94 -12.52 -5.76
CA TRP A 39 -6.07 -11.14 -6.23
C TRP A 39 -5.48 -10.93 -7.63
N ARG A 40 -4.35 -11.57 -7.95
CA ARG A 40 -3.74 -11.51 -9.30
C ARG A 40 -4.59 -12.18 -10.38
N ASP A 41 -5.34 -13.22 -10.01
CA ASP A 41 -6.22 -13.95 -10.94
C ASP A 41 -7.58 -13.26 -11.16
N GLU A 42 -8.12 -12.59 -10.14
CA GLU A 42 -9.44 -11.93 -10.20
C GLU A 42 -9.30 -10.42 -10.42
N ASN A 43 -8.98 -10.05 -11.67
CA ASN A 43 -8.77 -8.67 -12.14
C ASN A 43 -10.03 -7.76 -12.13
N THR A 44 -10.95 -7.95 -11.18
CA THR A 44 -12.19 -7.17 -11.09
C THR A 44 -12.56 -6.88 -9.65
N ALA A 45 -12.88 -5.62 -9.36
CA ALA A 45 -13.42 -5.10 -8.08
C ALA A 45 -14.74 -5.76 -7.58
N LYS A 46 -15.17 -6.87 -8.18
CA LYS A 46 -16.37 -7.63 -7.80
C LYS A 46 -15.96 -8.91 -7.07
N GLY A 47 -15.93 -8.82 -5.73
CA GLY A 47 -15.87 -10.00 -4.87
C GLY A 47 -14.72 -10.03 -3.87
N LEU A 48 -14.18 -8.89 -3.44
CA LEU A 48 -13.03 -8.88 -2.53
C LEU A 48 -13.24 -9.71 -1.24
N THR A 49 -14.38 -9.57 -0.56
CA THR A 49 -14.74 -10.43 0.59
C THR A 49 -14.71 -11.90 0.20
N ARG A 50 -15.25 -12.24 -0.97
CA ARG A 50 -15.25 -13.61 -1.50
C ARG A 50 -13.82 -14.12 -1.67
N SER A 51 -12.97 -13.37 -2.36
CA SER A 51 -11.58 -13.76 -2.66
C SER A 51 -10.80 -13.98 -1.37
N CYS A 52 -11.06 -13.14 -0.37
CA CYS A 52 -10.46 -13.26 0.95
C CYS A 52 -10.84 -14.55 1.67
N TYR A 53 -12.13 -14.90 1.75
CA TYR A 53 -12.54 -16.13 2.42
C TYR A 53 -12.18 -17.40 1.64
N GLU A 54 -12.13 -17.33 0.31
CA GLU A 54 -11.59 -18.43 -0.50
C GLU A 54 -10.10 -18.67 -0.20
N ALA A 55 -9.30 -17.60 -0.04
CA ALA A 55 -7.91 -17.70 0.40
C ALA A 55 -7.78 -18.28 1.82
N LEU A 56 -8.54 -17.78 2.80
CA LEU A 56 -8.52 -18.29 4.18
C LEU A 56 -8.91 -19.77 4.27
N VAL A 57 -9.89 -20.21 3.47
CA VAL A 57 -10.28 -21.63 3.42
C VAL A 57 -9.17 -22.49 2.83
N LYS A 58 -8.46 -22.04 1.79
CA LYS A 58 -7.31 -22.77 1.25
C LYS A 58 -6.17 -22.87 2.26
N VAL A 59 -5.92 -21.81 3.05
CA VAL A 59 -4.95 -21.84 4.15
C VAL A 59 -5.36 -22.86 5.20
N ALA A 60 -6.64 -22.88 5.60
CA ALA A 60 -7.16 -23.85 6.55
C ALA A 60 -7.01 -25.29 6.06
N LEU A 61 -7.14 -25.52 4.75
CA LEU A 61 -6.95 -26.82 4.10
C LEU A 61 -5.49 -27.13 3.74
N ARG A 62 -4.52 -26.29 4.08
CA ARG A 62 -3.10 -26.57 3.82
C ARG A 62 -2.67 -27.86 4.50
N GLY A 63 -1.88 -28.67 3.79
CA GLY A 63 -1.39 -29.95 4.29
C GLY A 63 -2.44 -31.07 4.30
N THR A 64 -3.65 -30.82 3.78
CA THR A 64 -4.66 -31.85 3.56
C THR A 64 -4.46 -32.55 2.23
N ASP A 65 -4.83 -33.83 2.16
CA ASP A 65 -4.81 -34.64 0.95
C ASP A 65 -5.97 -35.66 0.98
N SER A 66 -6.00 -36.64 0.05
CA SER A 66 -7.08 -37.65 0.00
C SER A 66 -7.17 -38.52 1.25
N GLU A 67 -6.05 -38.70 1.96
CA GLU A 67 -5.91 -39.51 3.16
C GLU A 67 -6.07 -38.65 4.43
N HIS A 68 -5.63 -37.39 4.39
CA HIS A 68 -5.67 -36.43 5.50
C HIS A 68 -6.70 -35.34 5.24
N ARG A 69 -7.98 -35.70 5.35
CA ARG A 69 -9.11 -34.79 5.18
C ARG A 69 -9.50 -34.16 6.52
N ILE A 70 -10.11 -32.98 6.45
CA ILE A 70 -10.62 -32.29 7.65
C ILE A 70 -12.11 -31.99 7.51
N SER A 71 -12.84 -31.99 8.62
CA SER A 71 -14.28 -31.71 8.63
C SER A 71 -14.56 -30.22 8.41
N ARG A 72 -15.82 -29.89 8.08
CA ARG A 72 -16.27 -28.49 8.00
C ARG A 72 -16.04 -27.74 9.32
N GLU A 73 -16.30 -28.39 10.45
CA GLU A 73 -16.08 -27.81 11.78
C GLU A 73 -14.62 -27.45 11.99
N GLU A 74 -13.70 -28.33 11.58
CA GLU A 74 -12.26 -28.06 11.68
C GLU A 74 -11.84 -26.92 10.74
N VAL A 75 -12.43 -26.80 9.54
CA VAL A 75 -12.21 -25.63 8.68
C VAL A 75 -12.65 -24.35 9.38
N TYR A 76 -13.79 -24.33 10.06
CA TYR A 76 -14.23 -23.15 10.82
C TYR A 76 -13.26 -22.78 11.93
N GLU A 77 -12.77 -23.76 12.69
CA GLU A 77 -11.82 -23.52 13.77
C GLU A 77 -10.52 -22.93 13.23
N ARG A 78 -9.96 -23.54 12.17
CA ARG A 78 -8.75 -23.03 11.53
C ARG A 78 -8.90 -21.63 10.94
N VAL A 79 -10.06 -21.30 10.35
CA VAL A 79 -10.32 -19.93 9.86
C VAL A 79 -10.51 -18.95 11.01
N ARG A 80 -11.20 -19.35 12.10
CA ARG A 80 -11.33 -18.53 13.31
C ARG A 80 -9.96 -18.25 13.93
N ASP A 81 -9.05 -19.22 13.91
CA ASP A 81 -7.72 -19.04 14.46
C ASP A 81 -6.90 -17.99 13.69
N LEU A 82 -7.21 -17.76 12.41
CA LEU A 82 -6.67 -16.66 11.60
C LEU A 82 -7.36 -15.32 11.88
N LEU A 83 -8.63 -15.32 12.28
CA LEU A 83 -9.42 -14.13 12.58
C LEU A 83 -10.04 -14.22 14.00
N PRO A 84 -9.20 -14.15 15.05
CA PRO A 84 -9.60 -14.52 16.42
C PRO A 84 -10.66 -13.61 17.06
N HIS A 85 -10.92 -12.45 16.46
CA HIS A 85 -11.90 -11.48 16.95
C HIS A 85 -13.35 -11.85 16.62
N TYR A 86 -13.59 -12.80 15.71
CA TYR A 86 -14.94 -13.22 15.34
C TYR A 86 -15.32 -14.57 15.94
N SER A 87 -16.62 -14.73 16.21
CA SER A 87 -17.17 -16.04 16.53
C SER A 87 -17.31 -16.89 15.27
N ILE A 88 -17.32 -18.21 15.45
CA ILE A 88 -17.54 -19.16 14.34
C ILE A 88 -18.86 -18.87 13.62
N GLU A 89 -19.90 -18.48 14.36
CA GLU A 89 -21.23 -18.14 13.82
C GLU A 89 -21.18 -16.94 12.87
N GLN A 90 -20.32 -15.96 13.13
CA GLN A 90 -20.15 -14.80 12.27
C GLN A 90 -19.40 -15.16 10.98
N LEU A 91 -18.45 -16.10 11.05
CA LEU A 91 -17.61 -16.52 9.92
C LEU A 91 -18.30 -17.56 9.02
N LYS A 92 -19.18 -18.40 9.60
CA LYS A 92 -19.89 -19.51 8.92
C LYS A 92 -20.45 -19.15 7.53
N PRO A 93 -21.26 -18.07 7.37
CA PRO A 93 -21.85 -17.75 6.07
C PRO A 93 -20.80 -17.50 4.97
N PHE A 94 -19.67 -16.89 5.33
CA PHE A 94 -18.58 -16.58 4.40
C PHE A 94 -17.76 -17.84 4.07
N VAL A 95 -17.43 -18.63 5.08
CA VAL A 95 -16.69 -19.90 4.92
C VAL A 95 -17.49 -20.91 4.11
N ASP A 96 -18.79 -21.07 4.37
CA ASP A 96 -19.66 -21.97 3.61
C ASP A 96 -19.77 -21.57 2.14
N THR A 97 -19.91 -20.26 1.90
CA THR A 97 -19.95 -19.72 0.54
C THR A 97 -18.62 -19.99 -0.20
N ALA A 98 -17.49 -19.83 0.49
CA ALA A 98 -16.17 -20.14 -0.06
C ALA A 98 -16.00 -21.63 -0.35
N LEU A 99 -16.32 -22.53 0.60
CA LEU A 99 -16.27 -23.98 0.42
C LEU A 99 -17.12 -24.44 -0.78
N GLY A 100 -18.35 -23.93 -0.91
CA GLY A 100 -19.25 -24.28 -2.01
C GLY A 100 -18.73 -23.86 -3.38
N ARG A 101 -17.99 -22.74 -3.46
CA ARG A 101 -17.36 -22.27 -4.71
C ARG A 101 -16.09 -23.03 -5.03
N LEU A 102 -15.22 -23.16 -4.04
CA LEU A 102 -13.95 -23.88 -4.17
C LEU A 102 -14.16 -25.34 -4.55
N SER A 103 -15.26 -25.96 -4.09
CA SER A 103 -15.58 -27.37 -4.43
C SER A 103 -15.75 -27.62 -5.93
N LYS A 104 -15.89 -26.56 -6.74
CA LYS A 104 -15.99 -26.65 -8.20
C LYS A 104 -14.63 -26.69 -8.90
N GLN A 105 -13.57 -26.21 -8.26
CA GLN A 105 -12.30 -25.93 -8.96
C GLN A 105 -11.04 -26.27 -8.15
N ALA A 106 -11.04 -26.08 -6.83
CA ALA A 106 -9.82 -26.02 -6.03
C ALA A 106 -9.79 -27.05 -4.88
N ILE A 107 -10.95 -27.49 -4.37
CA ILE A 107 -11.04 -28.44 -3.26
C ILE A 107 -11.90 -29.63 -3.66
N ARG A 108 -11.71 -30.77 -3.00
CA ARG A 108 -12.63 -31.89 -3.10
C ARG A 108 -13.48 -31.98 -1.82
N HIS A 109 -14.77 -32.25 -1.99
CA HIS A 109 -15.75 -32.35 -0.90
C HIS A 109 -16.37 -33.73 -0.87
N TRP A 110 -16.24 -34.45 0.25
CA TRP A 110 -16.83 -35.77 0.49
C TRP A 110 -18.15 -35.66 1.24
N PRO A 111 -19.31 -35.71 0.56
CA PRO A 111 -20.58 -35.26 1.15
C PRO A 111 -21.10 -36.14 2.28
N LYS A 112 -20.70 -37.42 2.32
CA LYS A 112 -21.15 -38.37 3.36
C LYS A 112 -20.56 -38.07 4.73
N LEU A 113 -19.33 -37.56 4.77
CA LEU A 113 -18.60 -37.25 6.00
C LEU A 113 -18.46 -35.73 6.22
N ASP A 114 -18.90 -34.93 5.23
CA ASP A 114 -18.73 -33.47 5.18
C ASP A 114 -17.28 -33.03 5.40
N GLU A 115 -16.37 -33.71 4.69
CA GLU A 115 -14.93 -33.50 4.78
C GLU A 115 -14.37 -32.88 3.49
N PHE A 116 -13.26 -32.16 3.64
CA PHE A 116 -12.62 -31.40 2.58
C PHE A 116 -11.12 -31.65 2.53
N ASN A 117 -10.56 -31.50 1.32
CA ASN A 117 -9.13 -31.36 1.11
C ASN A 117 -8.82 -30.47 -0.10
N LEU A 118 -7.57 -30.04 -0.23
CA LEU A 118 -7.09 -29.41 -1.46
C LEU A 118 -6.99 -30.43 -2.60
N SER A 119 -7.33 -30.00 -3.82
CA SER A 119 -7.09 -30.81 -5.01
C SER A 119 -5.60 -30.87 -5.33
N PHE A 120 -5.16 -31.93 -6.02
CA PHE A 120 -3.76 -32.06 -6.46
C PHE A 120 -3.34 -30.91 -7.40
N GLU A 121 -4.24 -30.50 -8.30
CA GLU A 121 -4.01 -29.37 -9.22
C GLU A 121 -3.82 -28.06 -8.46
N GLU A 122 -4.63 -27.82 -7.42
CA GLU A 122 -4.51 -26.62 -6.59
C GLU A 122 -3.22 -26.66 -5.76
N LEU A 123 -2.85 -27.81 -5.18
CA LEU A 123 -1.57 -27.99 -4.48
C LEU A 123 -0.37 -27.66 -5.39
N GLN A 124 -0.42 -28.09 -6.65
CA GLN A 124 0.63 -27.78 -7.61
C GLN A 124 0.67 -26.28 -7.93
N ARG A 125 -0.50 -25.66 -8.15
CA ARG A 125 -0.62 -24.22 -8.43
C ARG A 125 -0.07 -23.36 -7.28
N ILE A 126 -0.41 -23.73 -6.05
CA ILE A 126 0.12 -23.11 -4.82
C ILE A 126 1.64 -23.22 -4.79
N GLY A 127 2.20 -24.40 -5.11
CA GLY A 127 3.64 -24.64 -5.15
C GLY A 127 4.36 -23.76 -6.17
N ASP A 128 3.82 -23.66 -7.39
CA ASP A 128 4.41 -22.85 -8.46
C ASP A 128 4.42 -21.35 -8.12
N SER A 129 3.32 -20.83 -7.58
CA SER A 129 3.25 -19.44 -7.11
C SER A 129 4.18 -19.17 -5.92
N ALA A 130 4.35 -20.15 -5.02
CA ALA A 130 5.22 -20.01 -3.84
C ALA A 130 6.68 -19.86 -4.25
N ALA A 131 7.09 -20.60 -5.28
CA ALA A 131 8.40 -20.44 -5.89
C ALA A 131 8.58 -19.03 -6.49
N GLY A 132 7.57 -18.49 -7.17
CA GLY A 132 7.59 -17.14 -7.73
C GLY A 132 7.79 -16.04 -6.68
N ILE A 133 7.01 -16.09 -5.60
CA ILE A 133 7.13 -15.13 -4.49
C ILE A 133 8.47 -15.29 -3.76
N GLU A 134 8.99 -16.51 -3.61
CA GLU A 134 10.30 -16.72 -2.99
C GLU A 134 11.44 -16.15 -3.84
N LEU A 135 11.32 -16.17 -5.18
CA LEU A 135 12.28 -15.49 -6.06
C LEU A 135 12.25 -13.98 -5.85
N LEU A 136 11.07 -13.37 -5.80
CA LEU A 136 10.91 -11.94 -5.52
C LEU A 136 11.47 -11.57 -4.13
N ARG A 137 11.20 -12.39 -3.11
CA ARG A 137 11.76 -12.22 -1.76
C ARG A 137 13.28 -12.34 -1.76
N SER A 138 13.83 -13.28 -2.51
CA SER A 138 15.28 -13.47 -2.65
C SER A 138 15.93 -12.24 -3.27
N ASP A 139 15.32 -11.66 -4.31
CA ASP A 139 15.81 -10.44 -4.94
C ASP A 139 15.70 -9.23 -4.01
N PHE A 140 14.59 -9.11 -3.27
CA PHE A 140 14.44 -8.11 -2.21
C PHE A 140 15.53 -8.23 -1.13
N LYS A 141 15.84 -9.47 -0.69
CA LYS A 141 16.92 -9.72 0.26
C LYS A 141 18.28 -9.30 -0.29
N LYS A 142 18.57 -9.56 -1.57
CA LYS A 142 19.83 -9.13 -2.21
C LYS A 142 19.96 -7.61 -2.20
N GLU A 143 18.88 -6.88 -2.49
CA GLU A 143 18.88 -5.41 -2.48
C GLU A 143 19.14 -4.86 -1.07
N ILE A 144 18.53 -5.47 -0.05
CA ILE A 144 18.84 -5.17 1.36
C ILE A 144 20.32 -5.42 1.69
N LEU A 145 20.87 -6.56 1.27
CA LEU A 145 22.28 -6.90 1.51
C LEU A 145 23.22 -5.87 0.86
N THR A 146 22.93 -5.44 -0.37
CA THR A 146 23.67 -4.38 -1.06
C THR A 146 23.60 -3.07 -0.27
N ALA A 147 22.39 -2.63 0.11
CA ALA A 147 22.20 -1.39 0.87
C ALA A 147 22.89 -1.42 2.24
N LEU A 148 22.92 -2.57 2.92
CA LEU A 148 23.63 -2.75 4.19
C LEU A 148 25.15 -2.74 4.01
N THR A 149 25.66 -3.25 2.89
CA THR A 149 27.10 -3.28 2.57
C THR A 149 27.62 -1.89 2.18
N GLU A 150 26.80 -1.12 1.47
CA GLU A 150 27.11 0.25 1.05
C GLU A 150 26.95 1.29 2.17
N ALA A 151 26.42 0.89 3.33
CA ALA A 151 26.24 1.77 4.49
C ALA A 151 27.60 2.20 5.08
N GLU A 152 28.03 3.43 4.76
CA GLU A 152 29.30 3.98 5.23
C GLU A 152 29.39 4.06 6.77
N GLY A 153 30.57 3.71 7.28
CA GLY A 153 30.89 3.79 8.72
C GLY A 153 30.24 2.71 9.59
N VAL A 154 29.71 1.65 8.97
CA VAL A 154 29.04 0.55 9.67
C VAL A 154 29.87 -0.73 9.55
N THR A 155 29.93 -1.52 10.63
CA THR A 155 30.43 -2.90 10.58
C THR A 155 29.34 -3.83 11.09
N ILE A 156 28.91 -4.75 10.23
CA ILE A 156 27.87 -5.73 10.51
C ILE A 156 28.52 -7.11 10.60
N ARG A 157 28.35 -7.81 11.73
CA ARG A 157 28.97 -9.13 11.93
C ARG A 157 28.21 -10.24 11.21
N ASP A 158 26.89 -10.19 11.28
CA ASP A 158 25.98 -11.16 10.67
C ASP A 158 25.01 -10.41 9.75
N ILE A 159 25.48 -10.14 8.53
CA ILE A 159 24.72 -9.34 7.56
C ILE A 159 23.43 -10.04 7.12
N ASP A 160 23.44 -11.37 7.06
CA ASP A 160 22.27 -12.18 6.73
C ASP A 160 21.19 -12.05 7.81
N ALA A 161 21.56 -12.16 9.10
CA ALA A 161 20.61 -11.98 10.19
C ALA A 161 20.02 -10.56 10.21
N ILE A 162 20.82 -9.53 9.90
CA ILE A 162 20.33 -8.15 9.80
C ILE A 162 19.44 -7.96 8.57
N ALA A 163 19.72 -8.64 7.46
CA ALA A 163 18.84 -8.61 6.29
C ALA A 163 17.48 -9.25 6.61
N GLU A 164 17.44 -10.41 7.26
CA GLU A 164 16.20 -11.05 7.70
C GLU A 164 15.42 -10.18 8.71
N LEU A 165 16.13 -9.53 9.64
CA LEU A 165 15.52 -8.55 10.54
C LEU A 165 14.90 -7.39 9.76
N THR A 166 15.59 -6.88 8.75
CA THR A 166 15.11 -5.77 7.89
C THR A 166 13.83 -6.17 7.15
N ILE A 167 13.79 -7.38 6.58
CA ILE A 167 12.57 -7.92 5.93
C ILE A 167 11.42 -7.98 6.95
N SER A 168 11.67 -8.52 8.15
CA SER A 168 10.65 -8.61 9.19
C SER A 168 10.16 -7.24 9.66
N LEU A 169 11.02 -6.22 9.69
CA LEU A 169 10.64 -4.85 10.03
C LEU A 169 9.74 -4.22 8.97
N VAL A 170 10.03 -4.46 7.69
CA VAL A 170 9.17 -4.02 6.57
C VAL A 170 7.80 -4.70 6.62
N GLU A 171 7.75 -6.01 6.86
CA GLU A 171 6.49 -6.74 7.06
C GLU A 171 5.67 -6.17 8.22
N LYS A 172 6.30 -5.90 9.37
CA LYS A 172 5.64 -5.30 10.54
C LYS A 172 5.17 -3.87 10.28
N LEU A 173 5.92 -3.09 9.49
CA LEU A 173 5.51 -1.76 9.08
C LEU A 173 4.22 -1.83 8.25
N PHE A 174 4.15 -2.72 7.26
CA PHE A 174 2.95 -2.86 6.43
C PHE A 174 1.76 -3.41 7.20
N LEU A 175 1.97 -4.38 8.10
CA LEU A 175 0.91 -4.87 8.97
C LEU A 175 0.30 -3.73 9.80
N ARG A 176 1.15 -2.96 10.50
CA ARG A 176 0.70 -1.85 11.34
C ARG A 176 0.00 -0.76 10.52
N ARG A 177 0.53 -0.41 9.35
CA ARG A 177 -0.11 0.55 8.43
C ARG A 177 -1.47 0.05 7.95
N GLY A 178 -1.57 -1.23 7.62
CA GLY A 178 -2.81 -1.88 7.22
C GLY A 178 -3.86 -1.82 8.34
N GLU A 179 -3.47 -2.16 9.58
CA GLU A 179 -4.35 -2.11 10.76
C GLU A 179 -4.86 -0.70 11.05
N GLU A 180 -3.97 0.29 11.09
CA GLU A 180 -4.37 1.68 11.32
C GLU A 180 -5.29 2.19 10.20
N PHE A 181 -4.96 1.89 8.95
CA PHE A 181 -5.80 2.24 7.81
C PHE A 181 -7.18 1.58 7.89
N ALA A 182 -7.24 0.26 8.11
CA ALA A 182 -8.49 -0.47 8.21
C ALA A 182 -9.37 0.05 9.35
N ALA A 183 -8.78 0.32 10.53
CA ALA A 183 -9.48 0.87 11.67
C ALA A 183 -10.06 2.25 11.38
N CYS A 184 -9.31 3.14 10.73
CA CYS A 184 -9.78 4.47 10.36
C CYS A 184 -10.98 4.40 9.41
N VAL A 185 -10.91 3.57 8.39
CA VAL A 185 -12.00 3.41 7.40
C VAL A 185 -13.23 2.78 8.05
N ALA A 186 -13.05 1.77 8.90
CA ALA A 186 -14.15 1.12 9.63
C ALA A 186 -14.86 2.10 10.58
N ARG A 187 -14.11 3.00 11.23
CA ARG A 187 -14.61 3.97 12.22
C ARG A 187 -15.06 5.30 11.64
N ASP A 188 -14.91 5.51 10.33
CA ASP A 188 -15.21 6.80 9.69
C ASP A 188 -14.41 7.97 10.29
N THR A 189 -13.18 7.67 10.67
CA THR A 189 -12.24 8.67 11.19
C THR A 189 -11.16 8.90 10.14
N PRO A 190 -10.75 10.16 9.88
CA PRO A 190 -9.62 10.39 9.02
C PRO A 190 -8.42 9.62 9.55
N PRO A 191 -7.58 9.02 8.68
CA PRO A 191 -6.31 8.50 9.12
C PRO A 191 -5.58 9.64 9.81
N GLU A 192 -5.17 9.43 11.06
CA GLU A 192 -4.27 10.39 11.69
C GLU A 192 -3.05 10.47 10.78
N VAL A 193 -2.65 11.68 10.39
CA VAL A 193 -1.34 11.94 9.77
C VAL A 193 -0.26 11.80 10.85
N ASN A 194 -0.40 10.80 11.71
CA ASN A 194 0.70 10.28 12.48
C ASN A 194 1.50 9.49 11.46
N GLU A 195 2.62 10.08 11.04
CA GLU A 195 3.70 9.30 10.46
C GLU A 195 3.88 8.10 11.39
N ILE A 196 3.43 6.90 11.00
CA ILE A 196 3.96 5.69 11.61
C ILE A 196 5.45 5.80 11.38
N ASP A 197 6.14 6.23 12.44
CA ASP A 197 7.55 6.48 12.36
C ASP A 197 8.15 5.11 12.20
N LEU A 198 8.73 4.88 11.02
CA LEU A 198 9.52 3.70 10.73
C LEU A 198 10.48 3.43 11.91
N LYS A 199 10.98 4.48 12.54
CA LYS A 199 11.77 4.41 13.77
C LYS A 199 11.05 3.73 14.93
N ASP A 200 9.77 3.99 15.19
CA ASP A 200 9.02 3.35 16.26
C ASP A 200 8.87 1.85 16.02
N VAL A 201 8.58 1.46 14.77
CA VAL A 201 8.52 0.05 14.38
C VAL A 201 9.88 -0.62 14.59
N ILE A 202 10.97 0.05 14.20
CA ILE A 202 12.34 -0.44 14.40
C ILE A 202 12.63 -0.59 15.89
N VAL A 203 12.42 0.46 16.69
CA VAL A 203 12.73 0.47 18.14
C VAL A 203 11.95 -0.61 18.88
N ALA A 204 10.67 -0.77 18.61
CA ALA A 204 9.82 -1.77 19.26
C ALA A 204 10.21 -3.21 18.94
N ASN A 205 10.89 -3.44 17.82
CA ASN A 205 11.20 -4.78 17.30
C ASN A 205 12.70 -5.08 17.21
N LEU A 206 13.53 -4.16 17.68
CA LEU A 206 14.97 -4.34 17.70
C LEU A 206 15.35 -5.33 18.83
N PRO A 207 16.12 -6.39 18.55
CA PRO A 207 16.58 -7.27 19.61
C PRO A 207 17.54 -6.53 20.54
N ALA A 208 17.60 -6.96 21.81
CA ALA A 208 18.42 -6.32 22.85
C ALA A 208 19.92 -6.28 22.52
N LYS A 209 20.38 -7.20 21.65
CA LYS A 209 21.72 -7.17 21.07
C LYS A 209 21.58 -7.21 19.55
N VAL A 210 22.02 -6.13 18.89
CA VAL A 210 22.12 -6.04 17.44
C VAL A 210 23.58 -5.93 17.07
N ASP A 211 24.01 -6.75 16.09
CA ASP A 211 25.38 -6.82 15.62
C ASP A 211 25.70 -5.75 14.56
N ILE A 212 25.32 -4.50 14.84
CA ILE A 212 25.66 -3.33 14.03
C ILE A 212 26.55 -2.42 14.87
N LYS A 213 27.79 -2.20 14.42
CA LYS A 213 28.79 -1.33 15.07
C LYS A 213 29.12 -0.11 14.22
N GLY A 214 29.67 0.92 14.85
CA GLY A 214 30.12 2.16 14.18
C GLY A 214 29.05 3.24 14.08
N ARG A 215 27.77 2.86 13.95
CA ARG A 215 26.62 3.77 13.95
C ARG A 215 25.47 3.22 14.79
N ASN A 216 24.50 4.08 15.09
CA ASN A 216 23.27 3.69 15.76
C ASN A 216 22.45 2.74 14.85
N ALA A 217 22.15 1.54 15.34
CA ALA A 217 21.44 0.50 14.57
C ALA A 217 20.09 0.96 14.03
N VAL A 218 19.32 1.72 14.81
CA VAL A 218 18.02 2.27 14.40
C VAL A 218 18.20 3.19 13.20
N SER A 219 19.18 4.09 13.25
CA SER A 219 19.45 5.01 12.13
C SER A 219 19.86 4.29 10.84
N VAL A 220 20.68 3.24 10.96
CA VAL A 220 21.12 2.44 9.80
C VAL A 220 19.93 1.74 9.17
N LEU A 221 19.12 1.03 9.96
CA LEU A 221 17.95 0.31 9.48
C LEU A 221 16.91 1.26 8.90
N GLN A 222 16.69 2.41 9.53
CA GLN A 222 15.78 3.44 9.02
C GLN A 222 16.24 3.94 7.65
N SER A 223 17.52 4.29 7.48
CA SER A 223 18.05 4.72 6.18
C SER A 223 17.93 3.64 5.11
N VAL A 224 18.26 2.39 5.44
CA VAL A 224 18.16 1.25 4.51
C VAL A 224 16.72 1.04 4.07
N ILE A 225 15.78 0.96 5.01
CA ILE A 225 14.36 0.74 4.70
C ILE A 225 13.77 1.93 3.93
N SER A 226 14.06 3.18 4.34
CA SER A 226 13.59 4.36 3.62
C SER A 226 14.11 4.41 2.18
N ASN A 227 15.39 4.09 1.95
CA ASN A 227 15.95 4.06 0.60
C ASN A 227 15.30 2.97 -0.27
N LEU A 228 15.12 1.78 0.29
CA LEU A 228 14.44 0.66 -0.39
C LEU A 228 13.01 1.01 -0.79
N LEU A 229 12.25 1.68 0.08
CA LEU A 229 10.85 2.03 -0.20
C LEU A 229 10.73 3.23 -1.16
N ASN A 230 11.69 4.16 -1.15
CA ASN A 230 11.66 5.35 -2.00
C ASN A 230 12.22 5.11 -3.40
N SER A 231 13.11 4.14 -3.59
CA SER A 231 13.73 3.85 -4.88
C SER A 231 13.95 2.35 -5.07
N PRO A 232 12.88 1.53 -5.04
CA PRO A 232 12.99 0.09 -5.19
C PRO A 232 13.41 -0.32 -6.61
N SER A 233 14.15 -1.41 -6.74
CA SER A 233 14.23 -2.12 -8.02
C SER A 233 12.86 -2.64 -8.47
N SER A 234 12.72 -3.05 -9.74
CA SER A 234 11.44 -3.57 -10.25
C SER A 234 10.93 -4.80 -9.48
N ALA A 235 11.83 -5.73 -9.13
CA ALA A 235 11.49 -6.93 -8.38
C ALA A 235 11.12 -6.60 -6.92
N THR A 236 11.84 -5.67 -6.30
CA THR A 236 11.51 -5.19 -4.95
C THR A 236 10.19 -4.43 -4.92
N ALA A 237 9.92 -3.58 -5.90
CA ALA A 237 8.65 -2.87 -6.01
C ALA A 237 7.49 -3.86 -6.11
N GLU A 238 7.65 -4.90 -6.93
CA GLU A 238 6.65 -5.97 -7.05
C GLU A 238 6.43 -6.70 -5.71
N TYR A 239 7.51 -7.13 -5.05
CA TYR A 239 7.43 -7.80 -3.74
C TYR A 239 6.79 -6.92 -2.66
N VAL A 240 7.19 -5.66 -2.58
CA VAL A 240 6.68 -4.70 -1.60
C VAL A 240 5.19 -4.41 -1.83
N ASN A 241 4.76 -4.27 -3.09
CA ASN A 241 3.34 -4.10 -3.40
C ASN A 241 2.52 -5.32 -2.97
N ILE A 242 3.02 -6.53 -3.25
CA ILE A 242 2.39 -7.77 -2.76
C ILE A 242 2.22 -7.74 -1.24
N LEU A 243 3.27 -7.40 -0.49
CA LEU A 243 3.20 -7.31 0.97
C LEU A 243 2.18 -6.27 1.41
N SER A 244 2.25 -5.06 0.85
CA SER A 244 1.38 -3.94 1.21
C SER A 244 -0.10 -4.28 0.99
N ASP A 245 -0.44 -4.80 -0.19
CA ASP A 245 -1.83 -5.14 -0.56
C ASP A 245 -2.38 -6.21 0.38
N ALA A 246 -1.61 -7.29 0.57
CA ALA A 246 -2.12 -8.43 1.31
C ALA A 246 -2.19 -8.15 2.83
N TYR A 247 -1.27 -7.35 3.41
CA TYR A 247 -1.41 -6.90 4.80
C TYR A 247 -2.59 -5.95 4.99
N THR A 248 -2.84 -5.08 4.01
CA THR A 248 -4.01 -4.18 4.01
C THR A 248 -5.31 -4.98 3.97
N LEU A 249 -5.42 -5.96 3.08
CA LEU A 249 -6.61 -6.82 2.99
C LEU A 249 -6.82 -7.66 4.26
N PHE A 250 -5.75 -8.21 4.83
CA PHE A 250 -5.83 -8.95 6.08
C PHE A 250 -6.30 -8.06 7.24
N ALA A 251 -5.79 -6.83 7.33
CA ALA A 251 -6.24 -5.87 8.32
C ALA A 251 -7.73 -5.53 8.16
N PHE A 252 -8.21 -5.35 6.93
CA PHE A 252 -9.64 -5.18 6.69
C PHE A 252 -10.47 -6.38 7.11
N LEU A 253 -10.00 -7.61 6.86
CA LEU A 253 -10.67 -8.83 7.32
C LEU A 253 -10.73 -8.91 8.84
N ALA A 254 -9.69 -8.45 9.55
CA ALA A 254 -9.64 -8.43 11.00
C ALA A 254 -10.57 -7.38 11.62
N GLU A 255 -10.81 -6.27 10.92
CA GLU A 255 -11.73 -5.21 11.36
C GLU A 255 -13.19 -5.50 10.98
N THR A 256 -13.44 -6.03 9.78
CA THR A 256 -14.80 -6.45 9.34
C THR A 256 -14.83 -7.79 8.59
N PRO A 257 -15.83 -8.66 8.84
CA PRO A 257 -16.06 -9.84 8.02
C PRO A 257 -16.45 -9.49 6.57
N ASP A 258 -17.04 -8.32 6.31
CA ASP A 258 -17.42 -7.88 4.96
C ASP A 258 -16.51 -6.75 4.45
N VAL A 259 -15.32 -7.13 3.99
CA VAL A 259 -14.31 -6.23 3.42
C VAL A 259 -14.83 -5.44 2.22
N GLN A 260 -15.73 -6.03 1.43
CA GLN A 260 -16.30 -5.40 0.25
C GLN A 260 -17.21 -4.23 0.61
N ALA A 261 -17.95 -4.30 1.71
CA ALA A 261 -18.73 -3.18 2.20
C ALA A 261 -17.83 -2.00 2.59
N VAL A 262 -16.70 -2.28 3.24
CA VAL A 262 -15.75 -1.26 3.70
C VAL A 262 -14.93 -0.68 2.55
N THR A 263 -14.50 -1.49 1.58
CA THR A 263 -13.85 -0.95 0.36
C THR A 263 -14.80 -0.15 -0.50
N LYS A 264 -16.07 -0.53 -0.64
CA LYS A 264 -17.08 0.35 -1.29
C LYS A 264 -17.21 1.69 -0.56
N LYS A 265 -17.15 1.68 0.77
CA LYS A 265 -17.11 2.91 1.58
C LYS A 265 -15.83 3.70 1.29
N LEU A 266 -14.66 3.05 1.26
CA LEU A 266 -13.37 3.64 0.88
C LEU A 266 -13.43 4.35 -0.48
N PHE A 267 -13.96 3.68 -1.51
CA PHE A 267 -14.11 4.24 -2.85
C PHE A 267 -15.22 5.29 -2.94
N SER A 268 -16.16 5.33 -1.99
CA SER A 268 -17.06 6.49 -1.85
C SER A 268 -16.35 7.73 -1.30
N TYR A 269 -15.21 7.57 -0.60
CA TYR A 269 -14.22 8.63 -0.35
C TYR A 269 -13.20 8.77 -1.48
N GLY A 270 -13.40 8.10 -2.62
CA GLY A 270 -12.53 8.21 -3.79
C GLY A 270 -12.52 9.60 -4.42
N GLU A 271 -13.28 10.55 -3.86
CA GLU A 271 -13.32 11.97 -4.20
C GLU A 271 -12.51 12.77 -3.17
N ILE A 272 -11.35 13.28 -3.57
CA ILE A 272 -10.49 14.13 -2.74
C ILE A 272 -10.66 15.58 -3.18
N TRP A 273 -11.14 16.42 -2.28
CA TRP A 273 -11.19 17.88 -2.50
C TRP A 273 -9.83 18.51 -2.22
N LEU A 274 -9.27 19.17 -3.24
CA LEU A 274 -7.95 19.78 -3.22
C LEU A 274 -8.05 21.27 -2.91
N ASP A 275 -7.14 21.72 -2.04
CA ASP A 275 -6.98 23.12 -1.64
C ASP A 275 -5.75 23.75 -2.34
N THR A 276 -5.69 25.08 -2.33
CA THR A 276 -4.58 25.89 -2.85
C THR A 276 -3.24 25.45 -2.24
N SER A 277 -3.24 25.02 -0.98
CA SER A 277 -2.05 24.50 -0.28
C SER A 277 -1.43 23.24 -0.90
N VAL A 278 -2.22 22.44 -1.64
CA VAL A 278 -1.74 21.24 -2.36
C VAL A 278 -1.40 21.57 -3.80
N ILE A 279 -2.22 22.40 -4.46
CA ILE A 279 -2.04 22.71 -5.89
C ILE A 279 -0.84 23.62 -6.16
N LEU A 280 -0.58 24.63 -5.32
CA LEU A 280 0.55 25.53 -5.54
C LEU A 280 1.92 24.81 -5.51
N PRO A 281 2.18 23.86 -4.59
CA PRO A 281 3.36 22.99 -4.69
C PRO A 281 3.45 22.20 -6.00
N VAL A 282 2.34 21.61 -6.47
CA VAL A 282 2.31 20.86 -7.74
C VAL A 282 2.69 21.73 -8.93
N ILE A 283 2.18 22.97 -8.97
CA ILE A 283 2.54 23.96 -9.99
C ILE A 283 4.01 24.38 -9.86
N ALA A 284 4.48 24.64 -8.63
CA ALA A 284 5.86 25.02 -8.37
C ALA A 284 6.87 23.94 -8.80
N GLU A 285 6.53 22.66 -8.61
CA GLU A 285 7.35 21.52 -9.00
C GLU A 285 7.61 21.43 -10.51
N GLN A 286 6.75 22.03 -11.34
CA GLN A 286 6.96 22.08 -12.78
C GLN A 286 8.20 22.90 -13.17
N ALA A 287 8.77 23.69 -12.25
CA ALA A 287 10.05 24.34 -12.43
C ALA A 287 11.25 23.39 -12.31
N TYR A 288 11.10 22.25 -11.61
CA TYR A 288 12.15 21.27 -11.33
C TYR A 288 12.14 20.11 -12.36
N PRO A 289 13.22 19.30 -12.48
CA PRO A 289 13.21 18.06 -13.26
C PRO A 289 12.20 17.04 -12.71
N GLU A 290 11.71 16.13 -13.55
CA GLU A 290 10.66 15.15 -13.18
C GLU A 290 10.98 14.34 -11.91
N GLY A 291 12.23 13.94 -11.71
CA GLY A 291 12.67 13.19 -10.52
C GLY A 291 12.60 13.97 -9.19
N LEU A 292 12.32 15.27 -9.23
CA LEU A 292 12.19 16.15 -8.05
C LEU A 292 10.78 16.74 -7.95
N ARG A 293 9.76 15.99 -8.38
CA ARG A 293 8.34 16.39 -8.36
C ARG A 293 7.46 15.46 -7.51
N PRO A 294 7.70 15.32 -6.19
CA PRO A 294 6.93 14.41 -5.34
C PRO A 294 5.41 14.72 -5.30
N PHE A 295 4.98 15.99 -5.24
CA PHE A 295 3.55 16.33 -5.19
C PHE A 295 2.84 16.03 -6.52
N ALA A 296 3.46 16.37 -7.65
CA ALA A 296 2.93 16.04 -8.97
C ALA A 296 2.86 14.52 -9.17
N THR A 297 3.91 13.80 -8.75
CA THR A 297 3.92 12.34 -8.80
C THR A 297 2.78 11.76 -7.95
N MET A 298 2.55 12.29 -6.74
CA MET A 298 1.46 11.86 -5.87
C MET A 298 0.09 12.00 -6.55
N LEU A 299 -0.23 13.16 -7.16
CA LEU A 299 -1.51 13.35 -7.85
C LEU A 299 -1.65 12.44 -9.08
N LEU A 300 -0.58 12.25 -9.86
CA LEU A 300 -0.59 11.33 -11.00
C LEU A 300 -0.83 9.88 -10.57
N GLN A 301 -0.25 9.45 -9.43
CA GLN A 301 -0.52 8.13 -8.89
C GLN A 301 -1.96 8.01 -8.36
N ALA A 302 -2.47 9.05 -7.67
CA ALA A 302 -3.86 9.11 -7.21
C ALA A 302 -4.85 8.93 -8.38
N ARG A 303 -4.61 9.63 -9.49
CA ARG A 303 -5.38 9.47 -10.74
C ARG A 303 -5.28 8.04 -11.30
N LYS A 304 -4.08 7.46 -11.34
CA LYS A 304 -3.86 6.09 -11.86
C LYS A 304 -4.59 5.02 -11.05
N ILE A 305 -4.70 5.19 -9.74
CA ILE A 305 -5.43 4.27 -8.87
C ILE A 305 -6.94 4.54 -8.84
N GLY A 306 -7.42 5.50 -9.65
CA GLY A 306 -8.85 5.78 -9.84
C GLY A 306 -9.48 6.72 -8.82
N LEU A 307 -8.67 7.49 -8.07
CA LEU A 307 -9.19 8.58 -7.25
C LEU A 307 -9.65 9.74 -8.15
N LYS A 308 -10.85 10.24 -7.89
CA LYS A 308 -11.34 11.51 -8.39
C LYS A 308 -10.75 12.63 -7.55
N LEU A 309 -10.08 13.55 -8.20
CA LEU A 309 -9.52 14.73 -7.57
C LEU A 309 -10.45 15.90 -7.91
N LEU A 310 -10.97 16.59 -6.92
CA LEU A 310 -11.97 17.65 -7.09
C LEU A 310 -11.41 18.98 -6.61
N ILE A 311 -11.79 20.06 -7.26
CA ILE A 311 -11.46 21.43 -6.84
C ILE A 311 -12.69 22.32 -6.98
N THR A 312 -12.83 23.31 -6.11
CA THR A 312 -13.92 24.28 -6.21
C THR A 312 -13.53 25.49 -7.06
N PRO A 313 -14.50 26.22 -7.65
CA PRO A 313 -14.22 27.48 -8.35
C PRO A 313 -13.45 28.49 -7.50
N GLY A 314 -13.74 28.57 -6.19
CA GLY A 314 -13.05 29.50 -5.28
C GLY A 314 -11.55 29.21 -5.15
N ILE A 315 -11.15 27.93 -5.15
CA ILE A 315 -9.73 27.55 -5.13
C ILE A 315 -9.05 27.89 -6.47
N ILE A 316 -9.74 27.76 -7.60
CA ILE A 316 -9.21 28.20 -8.90
C ILE A 316 -8.94 29.71 -8.90
N GLU A 317 -9.85 30.52 -8.37
CA GLU A 317 -9.65 31.98 -8.22
C GLU A 317 -8.45 32.30 -7.32
N GLU A 318 -8.26 31.55 -6.22
CA GLU A 318 -7.13 31.74 -5.33
C GLU A 318 -5.79 31.40 -5.99
N ILE A 319 -5.74 30.31 -6.75
CA ILE A 319 -4.57 29.91 -7.55
C ILE A 319 -4.27 30.99 -8.58
N GLU A 320 -5.27 31.46 -9.33
CA GLU A 320 -5.10 32.55 -10.30
C GLU A 320 -4.49 33.78 -9.64
N ARG A 321 -5.09 34.25 -8.54
CA ARG A 321 -4.62 35.45 -7.84
C ARG A 321 -3.19 35.30 -7.37
N HIS A 322 -2.81 34.12 -6.88
CA HIS A 322 -1.45 33.84 -6.44
C HIS A 322 -0.45 33.83 -7.61
N LEU A 323 -0.78 33.18 -8.73
CA LEU A 323 0.07 33.15 -9.91
C LEU A 323 0.21 34.54 -10.55
N ASN A 324 -0.87 35.29 -10.63
CA ASN A 324 -0.86 36.67 -11.09
C ASN A 324 0.02 37.55 -10.17
N ARG A 325 -0.06 37.37 -8.85
CA ARG A 325 0.83 38.04 -7.89
C ARG A 325 2.30 37.71 -8.14
N CYS A 326 2.64 36.47 -8.54
CA CYS A 326 3.99 36.09 -8.95
C CYS A 326 4.44 36.80 -10.24
N VAL A 327 3.55 36.96 -11.22
CA VAL A 327 3.82 37.71 -12.46
C VAL A 327 4.05 39.19 -12.18
N VAL A 328 3.26 39.78 -11.28
CA VAL A 328 3.46 41.18 -10.84
C VAL A 328 4.80 41.31 -10.13
N TYR A 329 5.11 40.40 -9.19
CA TYR A 329 6.39 40.37 -8.48
C TYR A 329 7.60 40.36 -9.43
N ASP A 330 7.58 39.51 -10.46
CA ASP A 330 8.68 39.40 -11.44
C ASP A 330 8.95 40.70 -12.21
N LYS A 331 7.91 41.53 -12.40
CA LYS A 331 7.98 42.81 -13.11
C LYS A 331 8.25 44.00 -12.20
N SER A 332 8.08 43.84 -10.89
CA SER A 332 8.19 44.93 -9.93
C SER A 332 9.67 45.26 -9.65
N PRO A 333 10.11 46.52 -9.84
CA PRO A 333 11.48 46.93 -9.51
C PRO A 333 11.73 46.96 -7.99
N SER A 334 10.67 47.08 -7.20
CA SER A 334 10.68 46.98 -5.74
C SER A 334 9.41 46.27 -5.29
N TRP A 335 9.54 45.38 -4.31
CA TRP A 335 8.42 44.63 -3.73
C TRP A 335 8.37 44.81 -2.23
N GLU A 336 7.24 45.24 -1.72
CA GLU A 336 6.98 45.32 -0.29
C GLU A 336 6.18 44.09 0.16
N GLY A 337 6.82 43.23 0.94
CA GLY A 337 6.21 42.04 1.52
C GLY A 337 6.99 40.77 1.23
N ARG A 338 6.38 39.62 1.56
CA ARG A 338 6.98 38.30 1.31
C ARG A 338 6.99 37.98 -0.18
N VAL A 339 8.04 37.30 -0.62
CA VAL A 339 8.12 36.73 -1.98
C VAL A 339 6.99 35.71 -2.16
N PRO A 340 6.19 35.80 -3.23
CA PRO A 340 5.15 34.82 -3.52
C PRO A 340 5.74 33.39 -3.63
N PHE A 341 5.07 32.41 -3.01
CA PHE A 341 5.59 31.05 -2.87
C PHE A 341 6.05 30.40 -4.18
N VAL A 342 5.21 30.42 -5.22
CA VAL A 342 5.53 29.75 -6.50
C VAL A 342 6.72 30.44 -7.18
N TYR A 343 6.80 31.77 -7.11
CA TYR A 343 7.97 32.50 -7.59
C TYR A 343 9.24 32.12 -6.82
N GLY A 344 9.16 32.03 -5.49
CA GLY A 344 10.27 31.61 -4.65
C GLY A 344 10.79 30.23 -5.05
N GLN A 345 9.90 29.27 -5.31
CA GLN A 345 10.26 27.94 -5.78
C GLN A 345 10.85 27.95 -7.20
N TYR A 346 10.29 28.74 -8.12
CA TYR A 346 10.85 28.93 -9.45
C TYR A 346 12.30 29.44 -9.40
N ALA A 347 12.58 30.43 -8.55
CA ALA A 347 13.92 30.96 -8.36
C ALA A 347 14.87 29.92 -7.72
N LEU A 348 14.41 29.17 -6.70
CA LEU A 348 15.19 28.10 -6.07
C LEU A 348 15.51 26.94 -7.03
N ALA A 349 14.65 26.68 -8.01
CA ALA A 349 14.90 25.75 -9.11
C ALA A 349 15.99 26.22 -10.09
N GLY A 350 16.62 27.38 -9.84
CA GLY A 350 17.70 27.93 -10.66
C GLY A 350 17.22 28.57 -11.97
N ARG A 351 15.93 28.93 -12.07
CA ARG A 351 15.36 29.55 -13.26
C ARG A 351 15.66 31.06 -13.33
N PRO A 352 15.75 31.64 -14.55
CA PRO A 352 16.16 33.03 -14.73
C PRO A 352 15.12 34.03 -14.24
N THR A 353 15.58 35.08 -13.54
CA THR A 353 14.77 36.25 -13.16
C THR A 353 14.26 36.98 -14.41
N GLY A 354 12.98 37.32 -14.48
CA GLY A 354 12.33 37.89 -15.68
C GLY A 354 11.80 36.83 -16.67
N GLY A 355 12.06 35.54 -16.42
CA GLY A 355 11.53 34.43 -17.20
C GLY A 355 10.23 33.83 -16.65
N PHE A 356 9.75 34.32 -15.50
CA PHE A 356 8.62 33.69 -14.81
C PHE A 356 7.34 33.76 -15.63
N ARG A 357 7.07 34.91 -16.27
CA ARG A 357 5.87 35.07 -17.10
C ARG A 357 5.80 34.04 -18.23
N ALA A 358 6.90 33.83 -18.95
CA ALA A 358 6.94 32.85 -20.04
C ALA A 358 6.76 31.41 -19.54
N TRP A 359 7.27 31.11 -18.33
CA TRP A 359 7.02 29.82 -17.68
C TRP A 359 5.56 29.68 -17.21
N ALA A 360 4.96 30.73 -16.67
CA ALA A 360 3.59 30.73 -16.18
C ALA A 360 2.54 30.55 -17.30
N GLU A 361 2.87 30.94 -18.53
CA GLU A 361 2.00 30.80 -19.71
C GLU A 361 1.66 29.36 -20.08
N GLN A 362 2.37 28.37 -19.52
CA GLN A 362 1.98 26.96 -19.66
C GLN A 362 0.77 26.58 -18.79
N PHE A 363 0.41 27.40 -17.80
CA PHE A 363 -0.71 27.15 -16.89
C PHE A 363 -1.89 28.09 -17.16
N PHE A 364 -1.64 29.35 -17.54
CA PHE A 364 -2.70 30.32 -17.78
C PHE A 364 -2.33 31.44 -18.76
N GLY A 365 -3.33 31.89 -19.53
CA GLY A 365 -3.24 33.00 -20.46
C GLY A 365 -3.87 34.29 -19.94
N ASN A 366 -3.98 35.31 -20.81
CA ASN A 366 -4.55 36.62 -20.46
C ASN A 366 -6.06 36.74 -20.70
N GLN A 367 -6.68 35.78 -21.40
CA GLN A 367 -8.08 35.89 -21.82
C GLN A 367 -9.04 35.29 -20.80
N ASN A 368 -8.75 34.07 -20.32
CA ASN A 368 -9.58 33.38 -19.35
C ASN A 368 -8.71 32.55 -18.38
N PRO A 369 -7.94 33.21 -17.50
CA PRO A 369 -6.90 32.55 -16.71
C PRO A 369 -7.44 31.46 -15.78
N GLU A 370 -8.62 31.65 -15.18
CA GLU A 370 -9.27 30.64 -14.34
C GLU A 370 -9.61 29.37 -15.11
N LYS A 371 -10.15 29.53 -16.33
CA LYS A 371 -10.45 28.39 -17.21
C LYS A 371 -9.17 27.69 -17.65
N ASP A 372 -8.14 28.44 -18.02
CA ASP A 372 -6.86 27.87 -18.46
C ASP A 372 -6.23 27.02 -17.34
N ILE A 373 -6.31 27.49 -16.08
CA ILE A 373 -5.85 26.74 -14.90
C ILE A 373 -6.67 25.46 -14.72
N ALA A 374 -8.00 25.53 -14.81
CA ALA A 374 -8.86 24.37 -14.68
C ALA A 374 -8.59 23.33 -15.79
N ASP A 375 -8.44 23.77 -17.04
CA ASP A 375 -8.13 22.92 -18.18
C ASP A 375 -6.75 22.26 -18.03
N TYR A 376 -5.74 22.99 -17.54
CA TYR A 376 -4.41 22.46 -17.22
C TYR A 376 -4.48 21.38 -16.14
N LEU A 377 -5.12 21.66 -15.01
CA LEU A 377 -5.22 20.72 -13.89
C LEU A 377 -6.02 19.46 -14.27
N SER A 378 -7.06 19.61 -15.09
CA SER A 378 -7.84 18.49 -15.63
C SER A 378 -7.02 17.64 -16.61
N GLY A 379 -6.32 18.26 -17.55
CA GLY A 379 -5.52 17.56 -18.55
C GLY A 379 -4.36 16.77 -17.93
N GLU A 380 -3.55 17.44 -17.14
CA GLU A 380 -2.32 16.86 -16.57
C GLU A 380 -2.63 15.92 -15.41
N PHE A 381 -3.44 16.37 -14.44
CA PHE A 381 -3.61 15.67 -13.17
C PHE A 381 -4.97 15.00 -13.01
N GLY A 382 -5.92 15.20 -13.93
CA GLY A 382 -7.27 14.65 -13.81
C GLY A 382 -8.08 15.29 -12.68
N VAL A 383 -7.77 16.54 -12.33
CA VAL A 383 -8.54 17.30 -11.33
C VAL A 383 -9.79 17.88 -11.98
N GLU A 384 -10.96 17.55 -11.46
CA GLU A 384 -12.26 17.98 -11.96
C GLU A 384 -12.77 19.18 -11.15
N LEU A 385 -13.36 20.14 -11.85
CA LEU A 385 -13.99 21.31 -11.24
C LEU A 385 -15.42 20.94 -10.82
N GLU A 386 -15.72 21.04 -9.53
CA GLU A 386 -17.04 20.70 -8.99
C GLU A 386 -17.50 21.73 -7.94
N GLU A 387 -18.79 22.05 -7.94
CA GLU A 387 -19.40 22.87 -6.89
C GLU A 387 -19.72 22.01 -5.67
N ILE A 388 -19.44 22.51 -4.46
CA ILE A 388 -19.82 21.79 -3.23
C ILE A 388 -21.36 21.77 -3.14
N PRO A 389 -22.01 20.59 -3.08
CA PRO A 389 -23.45 20.52 -2.92
C PRO A 389 -23.89 21.19 -1.60
N PRO A 390 -25.04 21.90 -1.55
CA PRO A 390 -25.49 22.63 -0.36
C PRO A 390 -25.57 21.76 0.90
N GLU A 391 -25.84 20.46 0.76
CA GLU A 391 -25.95 19.50 1.87
C GLU A 391 -24.61 19.06 2.45
N SER A 392 -23.50 19.22 1.71
CA SER A 392 -22.13 18.82 2.13
C SER A 392 -21.36 19.94 2.85
N TYR A 393 -21.90 21.16 2.88
CA TYR A 393 -21.25 22.34 3.45
C TYR A 393 -20.97 22.19 4.96
N ALA A 394 -21.85 21.49 5.69
CA ALA A 394 -21.69 21.25 7.12
C ALA A 394 -20.60 20.20 7.46
N THR A 395 -20.32 19.27 6.53
CA THR A 395 -19.25 18.26 6.67
C THR A 395 -17.92 18.83 6.21
N PHE A 396 -17.91 19.64 5.14
CA PHE A 396 -16.72 20.31 4.62
C PHE A 396 -16.12 21.30 5.64
N LEU A 397 -16.95 22.11 6.30
CA LEU A 397 -16.50 23.05 7.35
C LEU A 397 -16.06 22.39 8.66
N ARG A 398 -16.31 21.08 8.85
CA ARG A 398 -15.82 20.33 10.01
C ARG A 398 -14.44 19.71 9.78
N ASN A 399 -14.00 19.61 8.53
CA ASN A 399 -12.75 18.99 8.11
C ASN A 399 -11.69 20.02 7.65
N LEU A 400 -12.03 21.31 7.65
CA LEU A 400 -11.10 22.45 7.67
C LEU A 400 -10.89 22.89 9.12
#